data_AF-A0A127PWJ1-F1
#
_entry.id   AF-A0A127PWJ1-F1
#
_cell.length_a   1.000
_cell.length_b   1.000
_cell.length_c   1.000
_cell.angle_alpha   90.00
_cell.angle_beta   90.00
_cell.angle_gamma   90.00
#
_symmetry.space_group_name_H-M   'P 1'
#
loop_
_entity.id
_entity.type
_entity.pdbx_description
1 polymer ?
#
loop_
_entity_poly.entity_id
_entity_poly.type
_entity_poly.pdbx_seq_one_letter_code
_entity_poly.pdbx_strand_id
1 'polypeptide(L)'
;MAEKITLSEVAIPLLTEGDGYWRIDWLGNLSYPDRIQRHSQPSVRVMLSKLQGPPRQVDLNHKRCSNYEQQRSISLPIAVLPLLRIGDIWRKEHYVASPTYATETFENIQINNEHCQQIEAGSYELDEETGSKRYFLPSSHHPYHMAHRNSKCVVISQPESTTKIVVPQLELARFYFGSSAALISKLFSYGMILDGIYAYNETIPQQEDGSAFVQLRPKMKDKSAADIARIALDPYAKHAAILISKSIVKCAKEKRSIYAETDFPFRGETTLTLIGKWLPYTTEGRIFCCYRIVRCTAAFPFESLKFFRDNAGNKDGTNDPSRPIAYEGSGPRLTPNHIDGAALLTDEEPYAFLDDTEILIPEETPFPDLTIKTVEKERQKPCEYQAAEHTEIIPIDTGGLGVGEGGTDKAISPADLGKEDQKGVEAVSTSEKLSADFETFFSILDELNRREGVEGISFECPYPGATDPRCSIFPLISTETGRKSTWPFIDYIKGTCHETKLRRRVVIAKIRFEKKIRYFMEIERRVDGDGKDLDKCSMLLLHSHTNGIVSEIDLRAILTECAERRGQWLTDESLTHLHRHPIKHTFSNRKLEQETISEFANKIWAKL
;
A
#
# COMPACT_ATOMS: atom_id res chain seq x y z
N MET A 1 -12.49 7.56 -1.36
CA MET A 1 -11.04 7.41 -1.10
C MET A 1 -10.95 6.74 0.24
N ALA A 2 -10.21 5.64 0.37
CA ALA A 2 -9.99 5.01 1.67
C ALA A 2 -9.20 5.96 2.56
N GLU A 3 -9.63 6.12 3.80
CA GLU A 3 -8.88 6.84 4.83
C GLU A 3 -7.62 6.05 5.16
N LYS A 4 -6.47 6.75 5.30
CA LYS A 4 -5.17 6.13 5.62
C LYS A 4 -4.70 6.62 6.98
N ILE A 5 -4.42 5.70 7.91
CA ILE A 5 -3.90 6.00 9.25
C ILE A 5 -2.65 5.18 9.56
N THR A 6 -1.75 5.70 10.40
CA THR A 6 -0.49 5.03 10.76
C THR A 6 -0.65 4.12 11.98
N LEU A 7 0.23 3.13 12.14
CA LEU A 7 0.20 2.21 13.30
C LEU A 7 0.21 2.93 14.66
N SER A 8 0.89 4.08 14.79
CA SER A 8 0.91 4.86 16.04
C SER A 8 -0.42 5.51 16.38
N GLU A 9 -1.31 5.66 15.40
CA GLU A 9 -2.65 6.25 15.55
C GLU A 9 -3.72 5.19 15.81
N VAL A 10 -3.34 3.91 15.85
CA VAL A 10 -4.24 2.79 16.14
C VAL A 10 -4.13 2.40 17.61
N ALA A 11 -5.28 2.35 18.28
CA ALA A 11 -5.40 1.74 19.60
C ALA A 11 -6.03 0.35 19.46
N ILE A 12 -5.46 -0.66 20.11
CA ILE A 12 -6.05 -2.00 20.22
C ILE A 12 -6.60 -2.15 21.64
N PRO A 13 -7.92 -2.01 21.86
CA PRO A 13 -8.52 -2.04 23.18
C PRO A 13 -8.15 -3.31 23.96
N LEU A 14 -7.94 -3.17 25.27
CA LEU A 14 -7.63 -4.26 26.20
C LEU A 14 -6.27 -4.95 25.99
N LEU A 15 -5.48 -4.53 24.99
CA LEU A 15 -4.15 -5.06 24.72
C LEU A 15 -3.21 -4.87 25.92
N THR A 16 -3.28 -3.69 26.55
CA THR A 16 -2.47 -3.35 27.73
C THR A 16 -3.35 -2.97 28.91
N GLU A 17 -2.93 -3.29 30.13
CA GLU A 17 -3.63 -2.88 31.35
C GLU A 17 -2.91 -1.73 32.05
N GLY A 18 -3.70 -0.72 32.43
CA GLY A 18 -3.23 0.48 33.13
C GLY A 18 -2.19 1.28 32.34
N ASP A 19 -1.39 2.06 33.06
CA ASP A 19 -0.45 3.01 32.48
C ASP A 19 0.95 2.41 32.20
N GLY A 20 1.12 1.10 32.37
CA GLY A 20 2.39 0.40 32.21
C GLY A 20 2.80 0.17 30.76
N TYR A 21 4.09 -0.09 30.55
CA TYR A 21 4.60 -0.60 29.27
C TYR A 21 4.48 -2.11 29.24
N TRP A 22 4.03 -2.66 28.14
CA TRP A 22 3.82 -4.08 27.93
C TRP A 22 4.57 -4.54 26.69
N ARG A 23 5.29 -5.64 26.81
CA ARG A 23 6.02 -6.28 25.71
C ARG A 23 5.19 -7.42 25.15
N ILE A 24 5.07 -7.53 23.83
CA ILE A 24 4.57 -8.75 23.19
C ILE A 24 5.62 -9.84 23.35
N ASP A 25 5.26 -10.89 24.08
CA ASP A 25 6.17 -11.98 24.42
C ASP A 25 6.19 -13.08 23.38
N TRP A 26 5.01 -13.52 22.93
CA TRP A 26 4.85 -14.63 22.00
C TRP A 26 3.44 -14.67 21.40
N LEU A 27 3.30 -15.30 20.23
CA LEU A 27 2.02 -15.57 19.58
C LEU A 27 1.66 -17.06 19.75
N GLY A 28 0.45 -17.32 20.24
CA GLY A 28 0.01 -18.61 20.75
C GLY A 28 -0.96 -19.35 19.85
N ASN A 29 -1.81 -20.16 20.48
CA ASN A 29 -2.83 -20.93 19.77
C ASN A 29 -3.98 -20.04 19.26
N LEU A 30 -4.72 -20.58 18.31
CA LEU A 30 -5.93 -19.99 17.77
C LEU A 30 -7.16 -20.41 18.58
N SER A 31 -8.16 -19.54 18.57
CA SER A 31 -9.52 -19.81 19.03
C SER A 31 -10.53 -19.43 17.94
N TYR A 32 -11.63 -20.18 17.90
CA TYR A 32 -12.73 -19.97 16.96
C TYR A 32 -13.98 -19.76 17.81
N PRO A 33 -14.42 -18.50 18.02
CA PRO A 33 -15.53 -18.17 18.92
C PRO A 33 -16.81 -18.91 18.56
N ASP A 34 -17.12 -19.03 17.27
CA ASP A 34 -18.25 -19.81 16.76
C ASP A 34 -17.82 -20.66 15.54
N ARG A 35 -17.65 -21.97 15.74
CA ARG A 35 -17.26 -22.90 14.67
C ARG A 35 -18.38 -23.20 13.66
N ILE A 36 -19.61 -22.81 13.96
CA ILE A 36 -20.80 -23.06 13.14
C ILE A 36 -21.04 -21.88 12.18
N GLN A 37 -20.74 -20.66 12.63
CA GLN A 37 -20.79 -19.48 11.76
C GLN A 37 -19.59 -19.45 10.80
N ARG A 38 -19.88 -19.56 9.49
CA ARG A 38 -18.87 -19.52 8.41
C ARG A 38 -18.06 -18.23 8.35
N HIS A 39 -18.53 -17.16 9.02
CA HIS A 39 -17.92 -15.84 9.00
C HIS A 39 -17.21 -15.48 10.31
N SER A 40 -17.23 -16.35 11.33
CA SER A 40 -16.56 -16.03 12.59
C SER A 40 -15.06 -15.89 12.38
N GLN A 41 -14.53 -14.75 12.79
CA GLN A 41 -13.13 -14.46 12.64
C GLN A 41 -12.32 -15.32 13.63
N PRO A 42 -11.27 -16.03 13.18
CA PRO A 42 -10.36 -16.69 14.10
C PRO A 42 -9.65 -15.64 14.95
N SER A 43 -9.37 -15.97 16.19
CA SER A 43 -8.53 -15.14 17.06
C SER A 43 -7.22 -15.85 17.37
N VAL A 44 -6.15 -15.08 17.55
CA VAL A 44 -4.84 -15.55 18.03
C VAL A 44 -4.64 -15.13 19.48
N ARG A 45 -4.09 -16.05 20.28
CA ARG A 45 -3.64 -15.73 21.64
C ARG A 45 -2.34 -14.92 21.58
N VAL A 46 -2.32 -13.75 22.20
CA VAL A 46 -1.12 -12.92 22.34
C VAL A 46 -0.70 -12.91 23.80
N MET A 47 0.55 -13.28 24.05
CA MET A 47 1.13 -13.22 25.39
C MET A 47 1.87 -11.90 25.56
N LEU A 48 1.65 -11.25 26.71
CA LEU A 48 2.31 -10.00 27.05
C LEU A 48 2.87 -10.02 28.45
N SER A 49 3.99 -9.32 28.65
CA SER A 49 4.55 -9.07 29.97
C SER A 49 4.76 -7.60 30.23
N LYS A 50 4.39 -7.16 31.43
CA LYS A 50 4.62 -5.80 31.89
C LYS A 50 6.12 -5.57 32.07
N LEU A 51 6.64 -4.47 31.54
CA LEU A 51 8.01 -4.04 31.79
C LEU A 51 8.17 -3.55 33.24
N GLN A 52 9.36 -3.76 33.80
CA GLN A 52 9.75 -3.29 35.13
C GLN A 52 9.96 -1.76 35.17
N GLY A 53 10.08 -1.12 34.01
CA GLY A 53 10.24 0.32 33.88
C GLY A 53 10.05 0.79 32.43
N PRO A 54 10.23 2.09 32.16
CA PRO A 54 10.20 2.64 30.82
C PRO A 54 11.24 1.96 29.89
N PRO A 55 10.95 1.78 28.59
CA PRO A 55 11.85 1.08 27.65
C PRO A 55 13.28 1.63 27.60
N ARG A 56 13.46 2.94 27.81
CA ARG A 56 14.79 3.59 27.83
C ARG A 56 15.63 3.28 29.06
N GLN A 57 15.03 2.68 30.10
CA GLN A 57 15.65 2.47 31.41
C GLN A 57 15.87 0.98 31.73
N VAL A 58 15.43 0.07 30.85
CA VAL A 58 15.56 -1.37 31.05
C VAL A 58 16.28 -2.00 29.85
N ASP A 59 17.09 -3.02 30.10
CA ASP A 59 17.69 -3.81 29.03
C ASP A 59 16.65 -4.78 28.44
N LEU A 60 16.03 -4.37 27.35
CA LEU A 60 14.96 -5.10 26.65
C LEU A 60 15.43 -6.45 26.06
N ASN A 61 16.74 -6.70 26.01
CA ASN A 61 17.31 -7.98 25.63
C ASN A 61 17.41 -8.96 26.81
N HIS A 62 17.44 -8.45 28.05
CA HIS A 62 17.52 -9.28 29.24
C HIS A 62 16.14 -9.67 29.77
N LYS A 63 15.95 -10.94 30.15
CA LYS A 63 14.64 -11.45 30.61
C LYS A 63 14.07 -10.72 31.83
N ARG A 64 14.93 -10.14 32.67
CA ARG A 64 14.51 -9.36 33.86
C ARG A 64 13.93 -7.99 33.52
N CYS A 65 13.89 -7.56 32.25
CA CYS A 65 13.23 -6.30 31.90
C CYS A 65 11.71 -6.37 32.04
N SER A 66 11.13 -7.57 32.02
CA SER A 66 9.68 -7.79 32.11
C SER A 66 9.32 -8.80 33.20
N ASN A 67 8.08 -8.73 33.67
CA ASN A 67 7.51 -9.68 34.61
C ASN A 67 6.92 -10.89 33.85
N TYR A 68 7.81 -11.68 33.22
CA TYR A 68 7.41 -12.83 32.40
C TYR A 68 6.79 -13.99 33.20
N GLU A 69 6.82 -13.95 34.53
CA GLU A 69 6.16 -14.95 35.37
C GLU A 69 4.66 -14.68 35.52
N GLN A 70 4.24 -13.43 35.25
CA GLN A 70 2.86 -12.99 35.28
C GLN A 70 2.42 -12.52 33.89
N GLN A 71 2.59 -13.39 32.89
CA GLN A 71 2.17 -13.07 31.52
C GLN A 71 0.66 -12.90 31.47
N ARG A 72 0.23 -11.82 30.81
CA ARG A 72 -1.15 -11.61 30.38
C ARG A 72 -1.37 -12.36 29.07
N SER A 73 -2.54 -12.97 28.92
CA SER A 73 -2.98 -13.58 27.67
C SER A 73 -4.24 -12.88 27.20
N ILE A 74 -4.21 -12.34 25.99
CA ILE A 74 -5.36 -11.74 25.32
C ILE A 74 -5.68 -12.51 24.04
N SER A 75 -6.93 -12.42 23.61
CA SER A 75 -7.37 -12.93 22.31
C SER A 75 -7.54 -11.74 21.39
N LEU A 76 -6.95 -11.79 20.18
CA LEU A 76 -7.11 -10.76 19.17
C LEU A 76 -7.50 -11.39 17.84
N PRO A 77 -8.29 -10.72 16.99
CA PRO A 77 -8.62 -11.26 15.68
C PRO A 77 -7.36 -11.52 14.85
N ILE A 78 -7.27 -12.69 14.20
CA ILE A 78 -6.06 -13.11 13.47
C ILE A 78 -5.66 -12.13 12.38
N ALA A 79 -6.61 -11.39 11.84
CA ALA A 79 -6.38 -10.42 10.79
C ALA A 79 -5.51 -9.23 11.24
N VAL A 80 -5.35 -9.02 12.56
CA VAL A 80 -4.41 -8.04 13.11
C VAL A 80 -2.96 -8.53 13.14
N LEU A 81 -2.70 -9.79 12.78
CA LEU A 81 -1.37 -10.40 12.78
C LEU A 81 -0.29 -9.54 12.09
N PRO A 82 -0.52 -8.85 10.96
CA PRO A 82 0.46 -7.94 10.37
C PRO A 82 0.99 -6.84 11.31
N LEU A 83 0.18 -6.40 12.31
CA LEU A 83 0.56 -5.41 13.32
C LEU A 83 1.31 -6.03 14.52
N LEU A 84 1.19 -7.33 14.73
CA LEU A 84 1.70 -8.01 15.91
C LEU A 84 3.12 -8.51 15.67
N ARG A 85 4.10 -7.91 16.36
CA ARG A 85 5.51 -8.30 16.29
C ARG A 85 6.03 -8.70 17.67
N ILE A 86 6.74 -9.82 17.73
CA ILE A 86 7.34 -10.28 18.99
C ILE A 86 8.38 -9.26 19.45
N GLY A 87 8.30 -8.89 20.72
CA GLY A 87 9.20 -7.94 21.36
C GLY A 87 8.76 -6.48 21.30
N ASP A 88 7.76 -6.12 20.48
CA ASP A 88 7.26 -4.76 20.42
C ASP A 88 6.61 -4.31 21.74
N ILE A 89 6.75 -3.02 22.03
CA ILE A 89 6.28 -2.39 23.26
C ILE A 89 5.03 -1.57 22.99
N TRP A 90 4.03 -1.80 23.84
CA TRP A 90 2.73 -1.14 23.82
C TRP A 90 2.45 -0.48 25.17
N ARG A 91 1.68 0.61 25.17
CA ARG A 91 1.25 1.31 26.39
C ARG A 91 -0.07 2.00 26.11
N LYS A 92 -1.01 1.88 27.04
CA LYS A 92 -2.36 2.47 26.89
C LYS A 92 -2.95 2.11 25.52
N GLU A 93 -2.82 0.85 25.13
CA GLU A 93 -3.40 0.27 23.91
C GLU A 93 -2.73 0.72 22.60
N HIS A 94 -1.74 1.61 22.67
CA HIS A 94 -1.03 2.13 21.50
C HIS A 94 0.37 1.54 21.38
N TYR A 95 0.83 1.42 20.13
CA TYR A 95 2.20 1.09 19.82
C TYR A 95 3.15 2.19 20.33
N VAL A 96 4.24 1.80 20.98
CA VAL A 96 5.23 2.74 21.54
C VAL A 96 6.56 2.63 20.81
N ALA A 97 7.11 1.43 20.70
CA ALA A 97 8.46 1.22 20.17
C ALA A 97 8.73 -0.24 19.83
N SER A 98 9.65 -0.46 18.87
CA SER A 98 10.34 -1.73 18.67
C SER A 98 11.73 -1.63 19.31
N PRO A 99 12.08 -2.50 20.28
CA PRO A 99 13.41 -2.50 20.89
C PRO A 99 14.53 -2.77 19.87
N THR A 100 15.73 -2.28 20.15
CA THR A 100 16.95 -2.58 19.36
C THR A 100 17.44 -4.01 19.65
N TYR A 101 16.73 -4.97 19.07
CA TYR A 101 17.13 -6.37 19.02
C TYR A 101 18.28 -6.58 18.01
N ALA A 102 18.92 -7.75 18.03
CA ALA A 102 19.96 -8.07 17.07
C ALA A 102 19.35 -8.14 15.67
N THR A 103 19.96 -7.43 14.72
CA THR A 103 19.62 -7.50 13.29
C THR A 103 20.74 -8.26 12.59
N GLU A 104 20.41 -9.37 11.97
CA GLU A 104 21.38 -10.28 11.36
C GLU A 104 20.95 -10.58 9.92
N THR A 105 21.94 -10.64 9.02
CA THR A 105 21.75 -11.06 7.64
C THR A 105 22.42 -12.41 7.44
N PHE A 106 21.61 -13.41 7.13
CA PHE A 106 22.06 -14.77 6.83
C PHE A 106 22.04 -14.94 5.32
N GLU A 107 23.21 -14.86 4.70
CA GLU A 107 23.39 -14.97 3.26
C GLU A 107 23.42 -16.42 2.80
N ASN A 108 22.96 -16.66 1.58
CA ASN A 108 23.05 -17.93 0.86
C ASN A 108 22.57 -19.16 1.67
N ILE A 109 21.53 -18.98 2.48
CA ILE A 109 20.97 -20.08 3.25
C ILE A 109 20.11 -20.96 2.35
N GLN A 110 20.27 -22.28 2.48
CA GLN A 110 19.48 -23.24 1.76
C GLN A 110 18.16 -23.52 2.49
N ILE A 111 17.04 -23.25 1.82
CA ILE A 111 15.69 -23.55 2.31
C ILE A 111 15.18 -24.81 1.62
N ASN A 112 15.28 -25.95 2.31
CA ASN A 112 14.80 -27.25 1.84
C ASN A 112 14.54 -28.21 3.00
N ASN A 113 14.04 -29.41 2.71
CA ASN A 113 13.70 -30.41 3.73
C ASN A 113 14.93 -30.98 4.48
N GLU A 114 16.13 -30.81 3.93
CA GLU A 114 17.39 -31.27 4.56
C GLU A 114 17.87 -30.25 5.60
N HIS A 115 17.69 -28.95 5.33
CA HIS A 115 18.17 -27.87 6.19
C HIS A 115 17.08 -27.22 7.05
N CYS A 116 15.81 -27.43 6.73
CA CYS A 116 14.67 -26.89 7.48
C CYS A 116 13.89 -28.01 8.18
N GLN A 117 13.73 -27.88 9.49
CA GLN A 117 12.97 -28.81 10.32
C GLN A 117 11.83 -28.11 11.05
N GLN A 118 10.62 -28.66 10.98
CA GLN A 118 9.51 -28.19 11.80
C GLN A 118 9.64 -28.72 13.23
N ILE A 119 9.50 -27.82 14.21
CA ILE A 119 9.57 -28.13 15.64
C ILE A 119 8.43 -27.44 16.42
N GLU A 120 8.27 -27.80 17.68
CA GLU A 120 7.51 -27.01 18.64
C GLU A 120 8.46 -26.07 19.40
N ALA A 121 7.96 -24.94 19.89
CA ALA A 121 8.76 -23.96 20.64
C ALA A 121 9.45 -24.56 21.88
N GLY A 122 8.81 -25.55 22.52
CA GLY A 122 9.35 -26.30 23.65
C GLY A 122 10.17 -27.54 23.29
N SER A 123 10.46 -27.77 22.00
CA SER A 123 11.28 -28.90 21.56
C SER A 123 12.75 -28.76 21.97
N TYR A 124 13.43 -29.90 22.02
CA TYR A 124 14.84 -30.02 22.37
C TYR A 124 15.50 -31.15 21.57
N GLU A 125 16.81 -31.09 21.48
CA GLU A 125 17.66 -32.22 21.09
C GLU A 125 18.26 -32.87 22.34
N LEU A 126 18.61 -34.15 22.25
CA LEU A 126 19.41 -34.80 23.29
C LEU A 126 20.89 -34.59 22.99
N ASP A 127 21.63 -34.24 24.02
CA ASP A 127 23.08 -34.27 23.99
C ASP A 127 23.55 -35.73 24.06
N GLU A 128 24.28 -36.20 23.05
CA GLU A 128 24.67 -37.60 22.94
C GLU A 128 25.66 -38.04 24.03
N GLU A 129 26.51 -37.12 24.51
CA GLU A 129 27.52 -37.42 25.53
C GLU A 129 26.92 -37.41 26.94
N THR A 130 26.10 -36.40 27.25
CA THR A 130 25.56 -36.17 28.61
C THR A 130 24.15 -36.70 28.80
N GLY A 131 23.43 -37.05 27.72
CA GLY A 131 22.00 -37.39 27.73
C GLY A 131 21.08 -36.22 28.10
N SER A 132 21.63 -35.00 28.23
CA SER A 132 20.90 -33.83 28.70
C SER A 132 20.04 -33.20 27.59
N LYS A 133 18.97 -32.49 27.98
CA LYS A 133 18.08 -31.82 27.02
C LYS A 133 18.64 -30.46 26.61
N ARG A 134 18.90 -30.28 25.33
CA ARG A 134 19.29 -29.00 24.71
C ARG A 134 18.08 -28.39 23.99
N TYR A 135 17.36 -27.51 24.69
CA TYR A 135 16.20 -26.82 24.14
C TYR A 135 16.61 -25.81 23.07
N PHE A 136 15.81 -25.71 22.00
CA PHE A 136 16.04 -24.66 20.99
C PHE A 136 15.76 -23.26 21.55
N LEU A 137 14.74 -23.15 22.42
CA LEU A 137 14.40 -21.93 23.14
C LEU A 137 14.55 -22.18 24.64
N PRO A 138 15.77 -22.10 25.22
CA PRO A 138 15.96 -22.37 26.65
C PRO A 138 15.26 -21.31 27.50
N SER A 139 14.36 -21.74 28.39
CA SER A 139 13.57 -20.85 29.26
C SER A 139 14.42 -19.94 30.16
N SER A 140 15.65 -20.37 30.48
CA SER A 140 16.62 -19.57 31.21
C SER A 140 17.05 -18.29 30.47
N HIS A 141 16.93 -18.25 29.13
CA HIS A 141 17.31 -17.11 28.29
C HIS A 141 16.13 -16.52 27.52
N HIS A 142 15.11 -17.34 27.23
CA HIS A 142 13.92 -16.98 26.45
C HIS A 142 12.63 -17.55 27.06
N PRO A 143 12.18 -17.05 28.22
CA PRO A 143 11.01 -17.60 28.93
C PRO A 143 9.65 -17.25 28.29
N TYR A 144 9.64 -16.37 27.27
CA TYR A 144 8.44 -15.72 26.77
C TYR A 144 7.42 -16.65 26.08
N HIS A 145 7.88 -17.80 25.56
CA HIS A 145 7.07 -18.79 24.85
C HIS A 145 6.45 -19.86 25.79
N MET A 146 6.73 -19.80 27.10
CA MET A 146 6.47 -20.92 28.02
C MET A 146 4.99 -21.29 28.21
N ALA A 147 4.07 -20.34 27.98
CA ALA A 147 2.62 -20.60 27.96
C ALA A 147 2.14 -21.33 26.69
N HIS A 148 2.95 -21.29 25.61
CA HIS A 148 2.61 -21.84 24.29
C HIS A 148 3.76 -22.69 23.73
N ARG A 149 4.23 -23.67 24.52
CA ARG A 149 5.35 -24.56 24.13
C ARG A 149 5.06 -25.38 22.87
N ASN A 150 3.79 -25.64 22.57
CA ASN A 150 3.39 -26.38 21.36
C ASN A 150 3.20 -25.48 20.13
N SER A 151 3.45 -24.17 20.25
CA SER A 151 3.49 -23.28 19.08
C SER A 151 4.58 -23.72 18.11
N LYS A 152 4.29 -23.59 16.82
CA LYS A 152 5.07 -24.22 15.76
C LYS A 152 6.16 -23.28 15.26
N CYS A 153 7.35 -23.81 15.06
CA CYS A 153 8.51 -23.09 14.55
C CYS A 153 9.20 -23.90 13.45
N VAL A 154 10.02 -23.23 12.64
CA VAL A 154 10.98 -23.85 11.73
C VAL A 154 12.39 -23.59 12.25
N VAL A 155 13.20 -24.63 12.31
CA VAL A 155 14.65 -24.55 12.54
C VAL A 155 15.36 -24.62 11.20
N ILE A 156 16.24 -23.66 10.93
CA ILE A 156 17.16 -23.68 9.80
C ILE A 156 18.55 -24.05 10.32
N SER A 157 19.13 -25.10 9.77
CA SER A 157 20.50 -25.57 10.08
C SER A 157 21.29 -25.74 8.79
N GLN A 158 22.42 -25.04 8.67
CA GLN A 158 23.31 -25.12 7.52
C GLN A 158 24.52 -26.01 7.85
N PRO A 159 25.02 -26.86 6.92
CA PRO A 159 26.09 -27.81 7.21
C PRO A 159 27.39 -27.17 7.72
N GLU A 160 27.72 -25.99 7.22
CA GLU A 160 28.96 -25.28 7.54
C GLU A 160 28.81 -24.30 8.72
N SER A 161 27.65 -24.29 9.39
CA SER A 161 27.36 -23.35 10.46
C SER A 161 26.97 -24.05 11.75
N THR A 162 27.62 -23.67 12.85
CA THR A 162 27.20 -24.04 14.20
C THR A 162 26.00 -23.22 14.69
N THR A 163 25.56 -22.24 13.89
CA THR A 163 24.38 -21.42 14.18
C THR A 163 23.12 -22.07 13.62
N LYS A 164 22.09 -22.15 14.46
CA LYS A 164 20.72 -22.50 14.03
C LYS A 164 19.82 -21.27 14.09
N ILE A 165 18.87 -21.16 13.18
CA ILE A 165 17.87 -20.08 13.17
C ILE A 165 16.51 -20.68 13.53
N VAL A 166 15.81 -20.13 14.51
CA VAL A 166 14.45 -20.55 14.88
C VAL A 166 13.46 -19.47 14.47
N VAL A 167 12.54 -19.80 13.58
CA VAL A 167 11.51 -18.89 13.07
C VAL A 167 10.12 -19.37 13.48
N PRO A 168 9.34 -18.60 14.25
CA PRO A 168 7.93 -18.93 14.52
C PRO A 168 7.13 -19.04 13.22
N GLN A 169 6.28 -20.05 13.09
CA GLN A 169 5.48 -20.24 11.87
C GLN A 169 4.41 -19.15 11.70
N LEU A 170 3.92 -18.53 12.79
CA LEU A 170 3.09 -17.33 12.70
C LEU A 170 3.85 -16.12 12.16
N GLU A 171 5.17 -16.05 12.34
CA GLU A 171 6.00 -15.01 11.72
C GLU A 171 6.18 -15.28 10.21
N LEU A 172 6.31 -16.55 9.79
CA LEU A 172 6.27 -16.90 8.37
C LEU A 172 4.92 -16.47 7.75
N ALA A 173 3.81 -16.79 8.41
CA ALA A 173 2.49 -16.38 7.94
C ALA A 173 2.34 -14.86 7.86
N ARG A 174 2.78 -14.14 8.89
CA ARG A 174 2.79 -12.66 8.92
C ARG A 174 3.61 -12.08 7.77
N PHE A 175 4.82 -12.58 7.57
CA PHE A 175 5.75 -11.99 6.61
C PHE A 175 5.38 -12.31 5.15
N TYR A 176 5.03 -13.57 4.85
CA TYR A 176 4.79 -14.03 3.48
C TYR A 176 3.34 -13.93 3.01
N PHE A 177 2.37 -13.85 3.92
CA PHE A 177 0.95 -13.79 3.59
C PHE A 177 0.23 -12.58 4.21
N GLY A 178 0.95 -11.72 4.93
CA GLY A 178 0.40 -10.57 5.65
C GLY A 178 0.35 -9.27 4.86
N SER A 179 0.25 -9.31 3.53
CA SER A 179 0.03 -8.11 2.71
C SER A 179 -1.33 -7.45 2.90
N SER A 180 -2.33 -8.20 3.39
CA SER A 180 -3.65 -7.66 3.76
C SER A 180 -4.30 -8.45 4.90
N ALA A 181 -5.19 -7.79 5.64
CA ALA A 181 -6.03 -8.44 6.63
C ALA A 181 -6.96 -9.47 5.96
N ALA A 182 -7.46 -9.14 4.76
CA ALA A 182 -8.32 -10.02 3.98
C ALA A 182 -7.66 -11.38 3.65
N LEU A 183 -6.41 -11.37 3.20
CA LEU A 183 -5.68 -12.60 2.88
C LEU A 183 -5.43 -13.45 4.14
N ILE A 184 -4.97 -12.83 5.23
CA ILE A 184 -4.75 -13.51 6.51
C ILE A 184 -6.05 -14.11 7.05
N SER A 185 -7.14 -13.32 7.10
CA SER A 185 -8.46 -13.83 7.50
C SER A 185 -8.87 -15.05 6.69
N LYS A 186 -8.65 -15.01 5.36
CA LYS A 186 -9.06 -16.11 4.51
C LYS A 186 -8.24 -17.36 4.75
N LEU A 187 -6.91 -17.24 4.82
CA LEU A 187 -6.00 -18.37 5.06
C LEU A 187 -6.26 -19.09 6.39
N PHE A 188 -6.61 -18.33 7.43
CA PHE A 188 -6.87 -18.87 8.77
C PHE A 188 -8.35 -19.24 9.01
N SER A 189 -9.22 -19.01 8.03
CA SER A 189 -10.62 -19.40 8.11
C SER A 189 -10.78 -20.92 8.21
N TYR A 190 -11.75 -21.35 9.01
CA TYR A 190 -12.03 -22.77 9.18
C TYR A 190 -12.56 -23.38 7.87
N GLY A 191 -11.89 -24.40 7.35
CA GLY A 191 -12.29 -25.02 6.08
C GLY A 191 -11.97 -24.17 4.84
N MET A 192 -10.95 -23.30 4.92
CA MET A 192 -10.46 -22.50 3.79
C MET A 192 -10.27 -23.35 2.52
N ILE A 193 -10.76 -22.81 1.40
CA ILE A 193 -10.53 -23.30 0.04
C ILE A 193 -9.80 -22.23 -0.76
N LEU A 194 -8.79 -22.63 -1.54
CA LEU A 194 -7.96 -21.70 -2.33
C LEU A 194 -8.76 -20.94 -3.40
N ASP A 195 -9.81 -21.55 -3.93
CA ASP A 195 -10.72 -20.90 -4.88
C ASP A 195 -11.45 -19.70 -4.24
N GLY A 196 -11.44 -19.56 -2.91
CA GLY A 196 -11.92 -18.36 -2.22
C GLY A 196 -10.92 -17.20 -2.21
N ILE A 197 -9.69 -17.40 -2.71
CA ILE A 197 -8.61 -16.41 -2.77
C ILE A 197 -8.35 -16.00 -4.23
N TYR A 198 -8.24 -16.96 -5.14
CA TYR A 198 -8.03 -16.71 -6.56
C TYR A 198 -8.82 -17.71 -7.42
N ALA A 199 -9.23 -17.30 -8.62
CA ALA A 199 -9.90 -18.18 -9.57
C ALA A 199 -8.88 -19.02 -10.34
N TYR A 200 -8.80 -20.31 -10.02
CA TYR A 200 -7.81 -21.22 -10.60
C TYR A 200 -7.89 -21.30 -12.13
N ASN A 201 -9.11 -21.38 -12.69
CA ASN A 201 -9.31 -21.52 -14.13
C ASN A 201 -9.02 -20.25 -14.95
N GLU A 202 -8.95 -19.10 -14.27
CA GLU A 202 -8.68 -17.79 -14.89
C GLU A 202 -7.25 -17.32 -14.59
N THR A 203 -6.49 -18.10 -13.83
CA THR A 203 -5.09 -17.82 -13.53
C THR A 203 -4.21 -18.50 -14.58
N ILE A 204 -3.30 -17.74 -15.16
CA ILE A 204 -2.32 -18.21 -16.14
C ILE A 204 -0.96 -18.32 -15.44
N PRO A 205 -0.32 -19.51 -15.45
CA PRO A 205 1.02 -19.66 -14.90
C PRO A 205 2.05 -18.90 -15.72
N GLN A 206 3.28 -18.84 -15.21
CA GLN A 206 4.38 -18.20 -15.93
C GLN A 206 4.53 -18.79 -17.34
N GLN A 207 4.52 -17.91 -18.34
CA GLN A 207 4.75 -18.22 -19.75
C GLN A 207 6.25 -18.17 -20.09
N GLU A 208 6.61 -18.56 -21.31
CA GLU A 208 8.02 -18.55 -21.77
C GLU A 208 8.65 -17.16 -21.73
N ASP A 209 7.85 -16.10 -21.90
CA ASP A 209 8.28 -14.70 -21.80
C ASP A 209 8.41 -14.19 -20.35
N GLY A 210 8.16 -15.07 -19.36
CA GLY A 210 8.20 -14.74 -17.94
C GLY A 210 6.93 -14.07 -17.41
N SER A 211 5.92 -13.83 -18.25
CA SER A 211 4.67 -13.20 -17.83
C SER A 211 3.72 -14.19 -17.14
N ALA A 212 2.97 -13.72 -16.16
CA ALA A 212 1.91 -14.49 -15.48
C ALA A 212 0.66 -13.64 -15.28
N PHE A 213 -0.50 -14.29 -15.12
CA PHE A 213 -1.75 -13.61 -14.82
C PHE A 213 -2.48 -14.28 -13.66
N VAL A 214 -2.98 -13.48 -12.70
CA VAL A 214 -3.75 -14.00 -11.57
C VAL A 214 -5.10 -13.28 -11.45
N GLN A 215 -6.16 -14.08 -11.38
CA GLN A 215 -7.52 -13.60 -11.14
C GLN A 215 -7.85 -13.67 -9.64
N LEU A 216 -7.85 -12.53 -8.96
CA LEU A 216 -8.19 -12.39 -7.54
C LEU A 216 -9.70 -12.47 -7.31
N ARG A 217 -10.12 -13.11 -6.22
CA ARG A 217 -11.53 -13.15 -5.80
C ARG A 217 -12.01 -11.81 -5.20
N PRO A 218 -13.33 -11.53 -5.15
CA PRO A 218 -13.85 -10.18 -4.90
C PRO A 218 -13.36 -9.51 -3.61
N LYS A 219 -13.18 -10.28 -2.53
CA LYS A 219 -12.75 -9.76 -1.22
C LYS A 219 -11.23 -9.61 -1.08
N MET A 220 -10.44 -10.12 -2.04
CA MET A 220 -8.98 -9.97 -2.00
C MET A 220 -8.56 -8.56 -2.42
N LYS A 221 -7.37 -8.17 -1.97
CA LYS A 221 -6.86 -6.80 -2.15
C LYS A 221 -5.79 -6.80 -3.23
N ASP A 222 -5.75 -5.72 -4.00
CA ASP A 222 -4.78 -5.55 -5.09
C ASP A 222 -3.34 -5.62 -4.56
N LYS A 223 -3.06 -5.06 -3.37
CA LYS A 223 -1.75 -5.17 -2.69
C LYS A 223 -1.33 -6.60 -2.34
N SER A 224 -2.26 -7.55 -2.32
CA SER A 224 -1.97 -8.97 -2.13
C SER A 224 -1.75 -9.73 -3.43
N ALA A 225 -1.79 -9.05 -4.60
CA ALA A 225 -1.67 -9.71 -5.90
C ALA A 225 -0.39 -10.54 -6.02
N ALA A 226 0.76 -9.99 -5.65
CA ALA A 226 2.04 -10.70 -5.73
C ALA A 226 2.11 -11.91 -4.78
N ASP A 227 1.66 -11.77 -3.54
CA ASP A 227 1.62 -12.88 -2.57
C ASP A 227 0.66 -13.99 -3.02
N ILE A 228 -0.52 -13.61 -3.54
CA ILE A 228 -1.51 -14.55 -4.07
C ILE A 228 -0.97 -15.23 -5.34
N ALA A 229 -0.26 -14.50 -6.19
CA ALA A 229 0.43 -15.07 -7.34
C ALA A 229 1.48 -16.09 -6.91
N ARG A 230 2.29 -15.79 -5.89
CA ARG A 230 3.22 -16.77 -5.33
C ARG A 230 2.47 -18.03 -4.86
N ILE A 231 1.36 -17.90 -4.12
CA ILE A 231 0.53 -19.05 -3.71
C ILE A 231 -0.01 -19.83 -4.91
N ALA A 232 -0.44 -19.15 -5.97
CA ALA A 232 -1.06 -19.78 -7.12
C ALA A 232 -0.05 -20.52 -8.01
N LEU A 233 1.17 -19.99 -8.12
CA LEU A 233 2.16 -20.38 -9.12
C LEU A 233 3.32 -21.21 -8.55
N ASP A 234 3.66 -21.05 -7.26
CA ASP A 234 4.69 -21.85 -6.59
C ASP A 234 4.03 -23.01 -5.79
N PRO A 235 4.39 -24.28 -6.06
CA PRO A 235 3.82 -25.42 -5.36
C PRO A 235 4.15 -25.46 -3.86
N TYR A 236 5.29 -24.92 -3.44
CA TYR A 236 5.68 -24.81 -2.03
C TYR A 236 4.88 -23.71 -1.33
N ALA A 237 4.66 -22.57 -1.98
CA ALA A 237 3.76 -21.53 -1.46
C ALA A 237 2.33 -22.03 -1.30
N LYS A 238 1.82 -22.73 -2.33
CA LYS A 238 0.51 -23.39 -2.28
C LYS A 238 0.42 -24.37 -1.11
N HIS A 239 1.44 -25.19 -0.92
CA HIS A 239 1.51 -26.14 0.18
C HIS A 239 1.51 -25.42 1.54
N ALA A 240 2.37 -24.41 1.72
CA ALA A 240 2.47 -23.62 2.94
C ALA A 240 1.15 -22.94 3.32
N ALA A 241 0.43 -22.37 2.35
CA ALA A 241 -0.88 -21.78 2.54
C ALA A 241 -1.96 -22.81 2.92
N ILE A 242 -1.98 -23.98 2.25
CA ILE A 242 -2.92 -25.08 2.57
C ILE A 242 -2.63 -25.67 3.96
N LEU A 243 -1.36 -25.73 4.38
CA LEU A 243 -0.95 -26.30 5.65
C LEU A 243 -1.59 -25.58 6.85
N ILE A 244 -1.83 -24.27 6.73
CA ILE A 244 -2.53 -23.45 7.74
C ILE A 244 -3.93 -24.04 7.99
N SER A 245 -4.75 -24.16 6.95
CA SER A 245 -6.11 -24.71 7.07
C SER A 245 -6.12 -26.18 7.49
N LYS A 246 -5.21 -27.00 6.95
CA LYS A 246 -5.10 -28.43 7.30
C LYS A 246 -4.79 -28.65 8.78
N SER A 247 -3.84 -27.89 9.34
CA SER A 247 -3.49 -27.97 10.76
C SER A 247 -4.64 -27.52 11.67
N ILE A 248 -5.35 -26.45 11.29
CA ILE A 248 -6.57 -26.00 11.98
C ILE A 248 -7.62 -27.12 12.05
N VAL A 249 -7.99 -27.71 10.91
CA VAL A 249 -9.00 -28.77 10.83
C VAL A 249 -8.55 -30.02 11.60
N LYS A 250 -7.28 -30.40 11.50
CA LYS A 250 -6.70 -31.54 12.23
C LYS A 250 -6.81 -31.34 13.74
N CYS A 251 -6.29 -30.23 14.27
CA CYS A 251 -6.32 -29.94 15.70
C CYS A 251 -7.76 -29.84 16.23
N ALA A 252 -8.67 -29.23 15.46
CA ALA A 252 -10.08 -29.13 15.82
C ALA A 252 -10.75 -30.51 15.91
N LYS A 253 -10.50 -31.41 14.95
CA LYS A 253 -10.99 -32.79 14.96
C LYS A 253 -10.47 -33.59 16.15
N GLU A 254 -9.21 -33.38 16.51
CA GLU A 254 -8.54 -34.03 17.64
C GLU A 254 -8.87 -33.39 19.00
N LYS A 255 -9.66 -32.32 19.03
CA LYS A 255 -9.99 -31.52 20.23
C LYS A 255 -8.75 -31.02 20.98
N ARG A 256 -7.68 -30.71 20.25
CA ARG A 256 -6.44 -30.13 20.80
C ARG A 256 -6.45 -28.61 20.63
N SER A 257 -5.56 -27.94 21.37
CA SER A 257 -5.27 -26.52 21.09
C SER A 257 -4.80 -26.38 19.65
N ILE A 258 -5.31 -25.37 18.95
CA ILE A 258 -5.05 -25.17 17.52
C ILE A 258 -3.81 -24.31 17.36
N TYR A 259 -2.69 -24.89 16.97
CA TYR A 259 -1.51 -24.15 16.55
C TYR A 259 -1.40 -24.29 15.04
N ALA A 260 -1.57 -23.17 14.33
CA ALA A 260 -1.46 -23.18 12.87
C ALA A 260 -0.04 -23.54 12.44
N GLU A 261 0.03 -24.37 11.41
CA GLU A 261 1.27 -24.80 10.78
C GLU A 261 1.45 -24.13 9.41
N THR A 262 2.66 -23.71 9.09
CA THR A 262 3.05 -23.27 7.74
C THR A 262 4.55 -23.51 7.53
N ASP A 263 5.06 -23.23 6.34
CA ASP A 263 6.48 -23.37 6.00
C ASP A 263 6.91 -22.20 5.11
N PHE A 264 8.20 -22.11 4.78
CA PHE A 264 8.68 -21.20 3.76
C PHE A 264 7.95 -21.46 2.43
N PRO A 265 7.44 -20.41 1.76
CA PRO A 265 6.63 -20.56 0.55
C PRO A 265 7.50 -20.71 -0.71
N PHE A 266 8.70 -21.27 -0.57
CA PHE A 266 9.66 -21.48 -1.65
C PHE A 266 10.71 -22.51 -1.20
N ARG A 267 11.57 -22.92 -2.14
CA ARG A 267 12.76 -23.74 -1.91
C ARG A 267 13.96 -23.16 -2.64
N GLY A 268 15.16 -23.50 -2.15
CA GLY A 268 16.43 -23.07 -2.73
C GLY A 268 17.16 -22.05 -1.88
N GLU A 269 18.15 -21.40 -2.49
CA GLU A 269 19.03 -20.44 -1.85
C GLU A 269 18.33 -19.08 -1.65
N THR A 270 18.54 -18.46 -0.50
CA THR A 270 18.05 -17.10 -0.22
C THR A 270 18.93 -16.39 0.79
N THR A 271 18.76 -15.07 0.89
CA THR A 271 19.28 -14.25 1.98
C THR A 271 18.13 -13.77 2.85
N LEU A 272 18.21 -14.03 4.16
CA LEU A 272 17.25 -13.55 5.15
C LEU A 272 17.86 -12.46 6.02
N THR A 273 17.19 -11.31 6.12
CA THR A 273 17.48 -10.31 7.15
C THR A 273 16.45 -10.43 8.26
N LEU A 274 16.93 -10.74 9.46
CA LEU A 274 16.11 -11.10 10.59
C LEU A 274 16.40 -10.18 11.78
N ILE A 275 15.37 -9.91 12.56
CA ILE A 275 15.50 -9.26 13.87
C ILE A 275 15.11 -10.27 14.94
N GLY A 276 15.92 -10.35 15.99
CA GLY A 276 15.73 -11.37 17.00
C GLY A 276 16.76 -11.33 18.12
N LYS A 277 16.89 -12.49 18.78
CA LYS A 277 17.74 -12.64 19.95
C LYS A 277 18.66 -13.85 19.80
N TRP A 278 19.95 -13.63 20.05
CA TRP A 278 20.92 -14.70 20.21
C TRP A 278 20.72 -15.45 21.53
N LEU A 279 20.63 -16.78 21.45
CA LEU A 279 20.50 -17.70 22.57
C LEU A 279 21.68 -18.67 22.57
N PRO A 280 22.22 -19.03 23.75
CA PRO A 280 23.23 -20.08 23.83
C PRO A 280 22.61 -21.43 23.49
N TYR A 281 23.38 -22.28 22.81
CA TYR A 281 22.91 -23.61 22.42
C TYR A 281 23.94 -24.70 22.75
N THR A 282 25.16 -24.56 22.25
CA THR A 282 26.31 -25.37 22.65
C THR A 282 27.46 -24.45 23.11
N THR A 283 28.61 -25.01 23.44
CA THR A 283 29.83 -24.23 23.75
C THR A 283 30.28 -23.36 22.58
N GLU A 284 30.11 -23.84 21.35
CA GLU A 284 30.57 -23.20 20.11
C GLU A 284 29.43 -22.68 19.22
N GLY A 285 28.21 -23.21 19.42
CA GLY A 285 27.03 -22.93 18.62
C GLY A 285 26.00 -22.06 19.35
N ARG A 286 25.25 -21.27 18.56
CA ARG A 286 24.21 -20.37 19.05
C ARG A 286 22.92 -20.56 18.26
N ILE A 287 21.82 -20.14 18.87
CA ILE A 287 20.52 -20.06 18.19
C ILE A 287 20.17 -18.59 17.98
N PHE A 288 19.81 -18.24 16.75
CA PHE A 288 19.13 -16.98 16.48
C PHE A 288 17.61 -17.20 16.55
N CYS A 289 16.99 -16.74 17.64
CA CYS A 289 15.53 -16.75 17.76
C CYS A 289 14.96 -15.54 17.02
N CYS A 290 14.33 -15.78 15.88
CA CYS A 290 13.72 -14.75 15.06
C CYS A 290 12.43 -14.23 15.70
N TYR A 291 12.37 -12.92 15.89
CA TYR A 291 11.16 -12.19 16.29
C TYR A 291 10.45 -11.59 15.09
N ARG A 292 11.21 -11.21 14.06
CA ARG A 292 10.70 -10.57 12.85
C ARG A 292 11.60 -10.89 11.66
N ILE A 293 11.01 -11.32 10.56
CA ILE A 293 11.64 -11.32 9.24
C ILE A 293 11.45 -9.92 8.66
N VAL A 294 12.54 -9.30 8.22
CA VAL A 294 12.54 -7.96 7.64
C VAL A 294 12.63 -8.04 6.12
N ARG A 295 13.48 -8.92 5.61
CA ARG A 295 13.77 -9.03 4.18
C ARG A 295 14.08 -10.47 3.79
N CYS A 296 13.62 -10.86 2.60
CA CYS A 296 13.91 -12.15 1.97
C CYS A 296 14.16 -11.96 0.48
N THR A 297 15.27 -12.49 -0.04
CA THR A 297 15.64 -12.37 -1.47
C THR A 297 15.08 -13.49 -2.35
N ALA A 298 14.26 -14.39 -1.81
CA ALA A 298 13.69 -15.48 -2.59
C ALA A 298 12.81 -14.93 -3.73
N ALA A 299 13.02 -15.46 -4.93
CA ALA A 299 12.34 -15.01 -6.13
C ALA A 299 10.82 -15.30 -6.08
N PHE A 300 10.05 -14.44 -6.73
CA PHE A 300 8.65 -14.71 -7.09
C PHE A 300 8.59 -15.52 -8.39
N PRO A 301 7.58 -16.41 -8.54
CA PRO A 301 7.43 -17.31 -9.69
C PRO A 301 6.85 -16.60 -10.95
N PHE A 302 7.39 -15.43 -11.30
CA PHE A 302 7.06 -14.63 -12.48
C PHE A 302 8.12 -13.54 -12.67
N GLU A 303 8.29 -13.02 -13.89
CA GLU A 303 9.08 -11.81 -14.20
C GLU A 303 8.19 -10.56 -14.32
N SER A 304 6.98 -10.74 -14.87
CA SER A 304 5.93 -9.73 -14.87
C SER A 304 4.59 -10.35 -14.48
N LEU A 305 3.84 -9.70 -13.60
CA LEU A 305 2.53 -10.14 -13.15
C LEU A 305 1.47 -9.17 -13.61
N LYS A 306 0.50 -9.67 -14.38
CA LYS A 306 -0.78 -9.00 -14.56
C LYS A 306 -1.77 -9.59 -13.57
N PHE A 307 -2.65 -8.77 -13.02
CA PHE A 307 -3.72 -9.28 -12.16
C PHE A 307 -5.01 -8.52 -12.38
N PHE A 308 -6.13 -9.19 -12.09
CA PHE A 308 -7.41 -8.53 -11.99
C PHE A 308 -8.17 -9.04 -10.78
N ARG A 309 -9.20 -8.31 -10.38
CA ARG A 309 -10.08 -8.71 -9.28
C ARG A 309 -11.50 -8.82 -9.77
N ASP A 310 -12.16 -9.91 -9.40
CA ASP A 310 -13.60 -10.05 -9.58
C ASP A 310 -14.32 -8.86 -8.95
N ASN A 311 -15.31 -8.30 -9.66
CA ASN A 311 -16.09 -7.16 -9.18
C ASN A 311 -15.22 -5.97 -8.72
N ALA A 312 -14.11 -5.69 -9.42
CA ALA A 312 -13.23 -4.55 -9.10
C ALA A 312 -13.94 -3.17 -9.04
N GLY A 313 -15.17 -3.06 -9.57
CA GLY A 313 -15.97 -1.83 -9.56
C GLY A 313 -15.55 -0.81 -10.63
N ASN A 314 -14.75 -1.23 -11.61
CA ASN A 314 -14.18 -0.33 -12.61
C ASN A 314 -15.22 -0.01 -13.69
N LYS A 315 -15.40 1.28 -13.99
CA LYS A 315 -15.86 1.75 -15.31
C LYS A 315 -14.69 1.50 -16.27
N ASP A 316 -14.85 0.66 -17.27
CA ASP A 316 -13.75 0.24 -18.16
C ASP A 316 -13.34 1.31 -19.19
N GLY A 317 -13.63 2.59 -18.91
CA GLY A 317 -13.29 3.74 -19.77
C GLY A 317 -14.06 3.77 -21.11
N THR A 318 -14.52 2.62 -21.60
CA THR A 318 -15.39 2.49 -22.77
C THR A 318 -16.83 2.64 -22.32
N ASN A 319 -17.43 3.81 -22.54
CA ASN A 319 -18.87 3.94 -22.43
C ASN A 319 -19.50 3.29 -23.67
N ASP A 320 -19.82 2.00 -23.56
CA ASP A 320 -20.60 1.27 -24.55
C ASP A 320 -22.06 1.22 -24.07
N PRO A 321 -22.93 2.08 -24.60
CA PRO A 321 -24.32 2.19 -24.16
C PRO A 321 -25.14 0.93 -24.44
N SER A 322 -24.62 0.00 -25.26
CA SER A 322 -25.30 -1.24 -25.61
C SER A 322 -25.19 -2.32 -24.52
N ARG A 323 -24.32 -2.12 -23.53
CA ARG A 323 -24.11 -3.09 -22.45
C ARG A 323 -25.22 -3.01 -21.39
N PRO A 324 -25.69 -4.14 -20.85
CA PRO A 324 -26.62 -4.13 -19.74
C PRO A 324 -26.04 -3.44 -18.50
N ILE A 325 -26.87 -2.72 -17.74
CA ILE A 325 -26.49 -2.12 -16.46
C ILE A 325 -26.27 -3.24 -15.44
N ALA A 326 -25.09 -3.26 -14.81
CA ALA A 326 -24.84 -4.12 -13.66
C ALA A 326 -25.62 -3.58 -12.44
N TYR A 327 -26.40 -4.45 -11.79
CA TYR A 327 -27.11 -4.15 -10.54
C TYR A 327 -28.06 -2.92 -10.62
N GLU A 328 -29.01 -2.92 -11.56
CA GLU A 328 -30.09 -1.92 -11.59
C GLU A 328 -30.83 -1.85 -10.24
N GLY A 329 -30.97 -0.64 -9.68
CA GLY A 329 -31.60 -0.43 -8.37
C GLY A 329 -30.70 -0.69 -7.16
N SER A 330 -29.38 -0.74 -7.35
CA SER A 330 -28.42 -0.80 -6.22
C SER A 330 -28.57 0.42 -5.31
N GLY A 331 -28.72 0.16 -4.00
CA GLY A 331 -28.83 1.19 -2.98
C GLY A 331 -27.55 2.04 -2.84
N PRO A 332 -27.60 3.09 -2.00
CA PRO A 332 -26.46 3.98 -1.80
C PRO A 332 -25.21 3.24 -1.32
N ARG A 333 -24.04 3.72 -1.75
CA ARG A 333 -22.75 3.22 -1.30
C ARG A 333 -22.42 3.90 0.02
N LEU A 334 -22.11 3.11 1.02
CA LEU A 334 -21.83 3.61 2.36
C LEU A 334 -20.32 3.74 2.54
N THR A 335 -19.86 4.85 3.10
CA THR A 335 -18.44 5.07 3.41
C THR A 335 -18.27 5.50 4.86
N PRO A 336 -17.22 5.06 5.57
CA PRO A 336 -16.92 5.60 6.90
C PRO A 336 -16.69 7.11 6.85
N ASN A 337 -17.12 7.83 7.88
CA ASN A 337 -16.66 9.19 8.13
C ASN A 337 -15.22 9.21 8.62
N HIS A 338 -14.57 10.37 8.50
CA HIS A 338 -13.23 10.60 9.04
C HIS A 338 -13.22 10.34 10.55
N ILE A 339 -12.25 9.56 11.02
CA ILE A 339 -12.10 9.27 12.44
C ILE A 339 -11.28 10.41 13.08
N ASP A 340 -11.95 11.25 13.87
CA ASP A 340 -11.28 12.25 14.70
C ASP A 340 -10.61 11.59 15.92
N GLY A 341 -9.28 11.42 15.88
CA GLY A 341 -8.48 10.89 17.00
C GLY A 341 -7.89 9.50 16.73
N ALA A 342 -7.52 8.77 17.80
CA ALA A 342 -6.95 7.43 17.65
C ALA A 342 -8.03 6.44 17.19
N ALA A 343 -7.75 5.70 16.12
CA ALA A 343 -8.68 4.71 15.60
C ALA A 343 -8.71 3.47 16.49
N LEU A 344 -9.87 3.19 17.08
CA LEU A 344 -10.07 2.06 17.98
C LEU A 344 -10.29 0.77 17.18
N LEU A 345 -9.35 -0.17 17.23
CA LEU A 345 -9.44 -1.46 16.54
C LEU A 345 -10.10 -2.51 17.45
N THR A 346 -11.39 -2.76 17.28
CA THR A 346 -12.20 -3.65 18.11
C THR A 346 -12.15 -5.12 17.64
N ASP A 347 -12.63 -6.03 18.49
CA ASP A 347 -12.87 -7.45 18.16
C ASP A 347 -14.28 -7.68 17.59
N GLU A 348 -15.01 -6.60 17.24
CA GLU A 348 -16.36 -6.67 16.69
C GLU A 348 -16.31 -6.82 15.17
N GLU A 349 -17.28 -7.55 14.61
CA GLU A 349 -17.35 -7.76 13.16
C GLU A 349 -17.67 -6.44 12.44
N PRO A 350 -16.87 -6.01 11.45
CA PRO A 350 -17.11 -4.76 10.76
C PRO A 350 -18.31 -4.84 9.83
N TYR A 351 -18.92 -3.70 9.49
CA TYR A 351 -20.04 -3.69 8.54
C TYR A 351 -19.57 -4.10 7.14
N ALA A 352 -20.07 -5.22 6.60
CA ALA A 352 -19.61 -5.78 5.33
C ALA A 352 -19.89 -4.89 4.08
N PHE A 353 -20.69 -3.84 4.24
CA PHE A 353 -21.14 -2.97 3.15
C PHE A 353 -20.50 -1.58 3.15
N LEU A 354 -19.55 -1.33 4.06
CA LEU A 354 -18.71 -0.12 4.06
C LEU A 354 -17.42 -0.33 3.28
N ASP A 355 -16.87 0.76 2.75
CA ASP A 355 -15.50 0.79 2.26
C ASP A 355 -14.48 0.68 3.42
N ASP A 356 -13.36 0.02 3.17
CA ASP A 356 -12.31 -0.19 4.18
C ASP A 356 -11.52 1.09 4.49
N THR A 357 -11.14 1.24 5.77
CA THR A 357 -10.10 2.15 6.25
C THR A 357 -8.74 1.45 6.17
N GLU A 358 -7.74 2.07 5.55
CA GLU A 358 -6.40 1.52 5.41
C GLU A 358 -5.50 1.90 6.59
N ILE A 359 -4.96 0.90 7.28
CA ILE A 359 -3.94 1.09 8.32
C ILE A 359 -2.57 0.83 7.70
N LEU A 360 -1.74 1.87 7.60
CA LEU A 360 -0.39 1.81 7.05
C LEU A 360 0.61 1.33 8.10
N ILE A 361 1.32 0.25 7.75
CA ILE A 361 2.39 -0.33 8.54
C ILE A 361 3.73 0.08 7.93
N PRO A 362 4.62 0.74 8.69
CA PRO A 362 5.97 1.01 8.25
C PRO A 362 6.74 -0.32 8.14
N GLU A 363 7.14 -0.69 6.93
CA GLU A 363 8.10 -1.77 6.67
C GLU A 363 9.06 -1.36 5.55
N GLU A 364 10.33 -1.77 5.71
CA GLU A 364 11.36 -1.75 4.66
C GLU A 364 10.98 -2.70 3.51
N THR A 365 11.66 -2.59 2.37
CA THR A 365 11.40 -3.38 1.16
C THR A 365 11.53 -4.88 1.46
N PRO A 366 10.41 -5.61 1.69
CA PRO A 366 10.48 -6.95 2.28
C PRO A 366 10.96 -7.99 1.26
N PHE A 367 10.68 -7.71 -0.03
CA PHE A 367 11.02 -8.56 -1.15
C PHE A 367 11.70 -7.71 -2.23
N PRO A 368 13.04 -7.62 -2.25
CA PRO A 368 13.76 -6.89 -3.30
C PRO A 368 13.48 -7.43 -4.70
N ASP A 369 13.19 -8.72 -4.85
CA ASP A 369 12.82 -9.31 -6.13
C ASP A 369 11.58 -8.65 -6.76
N LEU A 370 10.61 -8.18 -5.96
CA LEU A 370 9.45 -7.46 -6.49
C LEU A 370 9.79 -6.05 -6.98
N THR A 371 10.87 -5.43 -6.48
CA THR A 371 11.22 -4.05 -6.88
C THR A 371 11.73 -3.93 -8.31
N ILE A 372 12.18 -5.05 -8.88
CA ILE A 372 12.67 -5.13 -10.26
C ILE A 372 11.65 -5.76 -11.21
N LYS A 373 10.48 -6.17 -10.69
CA LYS A 373 9.43 -6.86 -11.44
C LYS A 373 8.25 -5.93 -11.67
N THR A 374 7.54 -6.16 -12.77
CA THR A 374 6.33 -5.39 -13.11
C THR A 374 5.10 -6.08 -12.54
N VAL A 375 4.28 -5.37 -11.77
CA VAL A 375 3.02 -5.89 -11.20
C VAL A 375 1.88 -4.93 -11.54
N GLU A 376 1.06 -5.30 -12.51
CA GLU A 376 0.06 -4.41 -13.11
C GLU A 376 -1.36 -4.95 -12.99
N LYS A 377 -2.30 -4.05 -12.71
CA LYS A 377 -3.72 -4.38 -12.71
C LYS A 377 -4.26 -4.30 -14.14
N GLU A 378 -4.51 -5.44 -14.77
CA GLU A 378 -5.02 -5.52 -16.14
C GLU A 378 -6.20 -6.47 -16.23
N ARG A 379 -7.26 -6.04 -16.92
CA ARG A 379 -8.43 -6.89 -17.16
C ARG A 379 -8.18 -7.77 -18.39
N GLN A 380 -8.31 -9.08 -18.22
CA GLN A 380 -8.07 -10.02 -19.33
C GLN A 380 -9.22 -10.09 -20.35
N LYS A 381 -10.46 -9.89 -19.91
CA LYS A 381 -11.67 -9.90 -20.75
C LYS A 381 -12.41 -8.57 -20.63
N PRO A 382 -12.99 -8.00 -21.69
CA PRO A 382 -13.73 -6.75 -21.60
C PRO A 382 -14.90 -6.83 -20.62
N CYS A 383 -15.35 -5.69 -20.07
CA CYS A 383 -16.53 -5.69 -19.20
C CYS A 383 -17.79 -5.87 -20.05
N GLU A 384 -18.60 -6.88 -19.74
CA GLU A 384 -19.88 -7.11 -20.44
C GLU A 384 -21.01 -6.19 -19.95
N TYR A 385 -20.80 -5.49 -18.83
CA TYR A 385 -21.82 -4.66 -18.18
C TYR A 385 -21.33 -3.22 -17.99
N GLN A 386 -22.25 -2.26 -18.03
CA GLN A 386 -21.97 -0.88 -17.60
C GLN A 386 -22.27 -0.72 -16.10
N ALA A 387 -21.50 0.13 -15.42
CA ALA A 387 -21.80 0.47 -14.03
C ALA A 387 -23.10 1.29 -13.96
N ALA A 388 -23.98 1.01 -12.98
CA ALA A 388 -25.17 1.83 -12.73
C ALA A 388 -24.78 3.32 -12.55
N GLU A 389 -25.58 4.21 -13.14
CA GLU A 389 -25.39 5.66 -12.95
C GLU A 389 -25.65 6.05 -11.49
N HIS A 390 -24.83 6.97 -10.99
CA HIS A 390 -24.99 7.66 -9.70
C HIS A 390 -25.42 6.78 -8.51
N THR A 391 -24.49 5.98 -7.97
CA THR A 391 -24.65 5.51 -6.60
C THR A 391 -24.38 6.68 -5.64
N GLU A 392 -25.41 7.14 -4.94
CA GLU A 392 -25.26 8.13 -3.87
C GLU A 392 -24.27 7.59 -2.82
N ILE A 393 -23.26 8.40 -2.47
CA ILE A 393 -22.29 8.04 -1.42
C ILE A 393 -22.80 8.64 -0.12
N ILE A 394 -23.13 7.80 0.85
CA ILE A 394 -23.61 8.22 2.16
C ILE A 394 -22.50 7.96 3.20
N PRO A 395 -21.92 9.02 3.78
CA PRO A 395 -21.04 8.88 4.93
C PRO A 395 -21.80 8.35 6.16
N ILE A 396 -21.19 7.45 6.93
CA ILE A 396 -21.72 6.91 8.19
C ILE A 396 -20.69 7.10 9.30
N ASP A 397 -21.15 7.63 10.44
CA ASP A 397 -20.36 7.66 11.68
C ASP A 397 -20.27 6.25 12.27
N THR A 398 -19.05 5.81 12.55
CA THR A 398 -18.75 4.54 13.20
C THR A 398 -17.98 4.77 14.48
N GLY A 399 -18.18 3.89 15.47
CA GLY A 399 -17.57 3.99 16.79
C GLY A 399 -16.18 3.36 16.88
N GLY A 400 -15.72 2.70 15.81
CA GLY A 400 -14.45 2.01 15.78
C GLY A 400 -14.20 1.28 14.45
N LEU A 401 -13.02 0.68 14.37
CA LEU A 401 -12.54 -0.14 13.28
C LEU A 401 -12.59 -1.62 13.66
N GLY A 402 -13.00 -2.49 12.74
CA GLY A 402 -12.97 -3.94 12.89
C GLY A 402 -12.30 -4.56 11.67
N VAL A 403 -11.60 -5.68 11.85
CA VAL A 403 -11.01 -6.45 10.75
C VAL A 403 -11.87 -7.67 10.44
N GLY A 404 -11.80 -8.23 9.23
CA GLY A 404 -12.43 -9.53 8.90
C GLY A 404 -13.41 -9.49 7.72
N GLU A 405 -14.18 -10.56 7.51
CA GLU A 405 -15.07 -10.70 6.34
C GLU A 405 -16.36 -9.86 6.43
N GLY A 406 -16.66 -9.33 7.62
CA GLY A 406 -17.74 -8.40 7.93
C GLY A 406 -19.10 -9.02 8.31
N GLY A 407 -19.80 -8.36 9.22
CA GLY A 407 -21.16 -8.66 9.69
C GLY A 407 -22.19 -7.61 9.22
N THR A 408 -23.31 -7.52 9.94
CA THR A 408 -24.44 -6.63 9.60
C THR A 408 -24.56 -5.38 10.48
N ASP A 409 -23.73 -5.27 11.51
CA ASP A 409 -23.71 -4.11 12.40
C ASP A 409 -23.07 -2.91 11.70
N LYS A 410 -23.75 -1.75 11.75
CA LYS A 410 -23.32 -0.50 11.12
C LYS A 410 -22.36 0.31 11.99
N ALA A 411 -22.19 -0.06 13.26
CA ALA A 411 -21.40 0.70 14.22
C ALA A 411 -19.87 0.60 13.99
N ILE A 412 -19.40 -0.43 13.28
CA ILE A 412 -17.97 -0.73 13.13
C ILE A 412 -17.57 -0.65 11.66
N SER A 413 -16.55 0.16 11.35
CA SER A 413 -16.00 0.27 10.01
C SER A 413 -14.98 -0.83 9.72
N PRO A 414 -14.97 -1.40 8.50
CA PRO A 414 -13.94 -2.34 8.12
C PRO A 414 -12.59 -1.63 8.03
N ALA A 415 -11.57 -2.28 8.58
CA ALA A 415 -10.18 -1.89 8.43
C ALA A 415 -9.42 -2.96 7.67
N ASP A 416 -8.50 -2.52 6.82
CA ASP A 416 -7.56 -3.38 6.14
C ASP A 416 -6.14 -2.88 6.35
N LEU A 417 -5.23 -3.82 6.60
CA LEU A 417 -3.85 -3.52 6.94
C LEU A 417 -3.04 -3.45 5.66
N GLY A 418 -2.47 -2.28 5.35
CA GLY A 418 -1.60 -2.07 4.20
C GLY A 418 -0.17 -1.81 4.65
N LYS A 419 0.80 -2.29 3.88
CA LYS A 419 2.16 -1.75 3.99
C LYS A 419 2.15 -0.34 3.39
N GLU A 420 2.87 0.58 3.99
CA GLU A 420 3.05 1.91 3.41
C GLU A 420 3.63 1.75 2.00
N ASP A 421 2.98 2.35 0.99
CA ASP A 421 3.37 2.20 -0.42
C ASP A 421 4.82 2.67 -0.60
N GLN A 422 5.76 1.71 -0.63
CA GLN A 422 7.05 1.95 -1.24
C GLN A 422 6.81 2.05 -2.75
N LYS A 423 7.49 2.98 -3.42
CA LYS A 423 7.42 3.27 -4.87
C LYS A 423 7.75 2.06 -5.78
N GLY A 424 7.01 0.97 -5.69
CA GLY A 424 7.27 -0.28 -6.40
C GLY A 424 6.06 -1.21 -6.51
N VAL A 425 4.88 -0.79 -6.04
CA VAL A 425 3.61 -1.42 -6.42
C VAL A 425 2.81 -0.35 -7.16
N GLU A 426 3.05 -0.23 -8.46
CA GLU A 426 2.19 0.57 -9.33
C GLU A 426 0.82 -0.12 -9.46
N ALA A 427 -0.04 0.12 -8.48
CA ALA A 427 -1.43 0.26 -8.81
C ALA A 427 -1.52 1.41 -9.83
N VAL A 428 -1.71 1.07 -11.11
CA VAL A 428 -2.00 2.05 -12.16
C VAL A 428 -3.33 2.72 -11.81
N SER A 429 -3.23 3.75 -10.99
CA SER A 429 -4.16 4.87 -10.92
C SER A 429 -3.50 6.05 -10.21
N THR A 430 -2.39 6.55 -10.74
CA THR A 430 -2.11 7.98 -10.98
C THR A 430 -0.67 8.07 -11.43
N SER A 431 -0.42 8.51 -12.66
CA SER A 431 0.92 8.72 -13.19
C SER A 431 1.82 9.44 -12.18
N GLU A 432 3.08 9.02 -12.08
CA GLU A 432 4.09 9.73 -11.31
C GLU A 432 4.09 11.21 -11.67
N LYS A 433 4.10 12.01 -10.61
CA LYS A 433 3.61 13.37 -10.66
C LYS A 433 4.74 14.40 -10.61
N LEU A 434 5.08 14.99 -11.75
CA LEU A 434 6.08 16.07 -11.94
C LEU A 434 5.76 17.34 -11.13
N SER A 435 6.74 18.18 -10.82
CA SER A 435 6.49 19.53 -10.30
C SER A 435 5.84 20.42 -11.36
N ALA A 436 4.89 21.27 -10.97
CA ALA A 436 4.10 22.07 -11.88
C ALA A 436 4.60 23.50 -12.08
N ASP A 437 5.92 23.67 -12.04
CA ASP A 437 6.56 24.96 -12.24
C ASP A 437 6.94 25.18 -13.71
N PHE A 438 7.23 26.43 -14.05
CA PHE A 438 7.67 26.77 -15.41
C PHE A 438 9.00 26.14 -15.78
N GLU A 439 9.90 25.87 -14.83
CA GLU A 439 11.19 25.23 -15.12
C GLU A 439 10.99 23.78 -15.60
N THR A 440 10.06 23.05 -14.99
CA THR A 440 9.63 21.73 -15.43
C THR A 440 9.04 21.79 -16.84
N PHE A 441 8.15 22.76 -17.08
CA PHE A 441 7.55 22.95 -18.39
C PHE A 441 8.59 23.29 -19.48
N PHE A 442 9.55 24.16 -19.19
CA PHE A 442 10.64 24.49 -20.11
C PHE A 442 11.54 23.27 -20.38
N SER A 443 11.85 22.48 -19.36
CA SER A 443 12.63 21.24 -19.52
C SER A 443 11.94 20.23 -20.45
N ILE A 444 10.60 20.14 -20.38
CA ILE A 444 9.80 19.32 -21.28
C ILE A 444 9.84 19.87 -22.72
N LEU A 445 9.72 21.18 -22.90
CA LEU A 445 9.82 21.80 -24.22
C LEU A 445 11.21 21.60 -24.84
N ASP A 446 12.26 21.68 -24.04
CA ASP A 446 13.63 21.42 -24.49
C ASP A 446 13.81 19.97 -24.98
N GLU A 447 13.19 19.00 -24.29
CA GLU A 447 13.20 17.60 -24.70
C GLU A 447 12.39 17.38 -25.99
N LEU A 448 11.24 18.05 -26.13
CA LEU A 448 10.44 18.02 -27.36
C LEU A 448 11.19 18.62 -28.54
N ASN A 449 11.92 19.72 -28.33
CA ASN A 449 12.68 20.40 -29.38
C ASN A 449 13.84 19.56 -29.93
N ARG A 450 14.26 18.49 -29.23
CA ARG A 450 15.28 17.53 -29.68
C ARG A 450 14.71 16.40 -30.53
N ARG A 451 13.37 16.26 -30.63
CA ARG A 451 12.73 15.16 -31.34
C ARG A 451 12.68 15.38 -32.85
N GLU A 452 12.87 14.29 -33.57
CA GLU A 452 12.70 14.26 -35.02
C GLU A 452 11.25 14.62 -35.39
N GLY A 453 11.07 15.63 -36.23
CA GLY A 453 9.76 16.16 -36.65
C GLY A 453 9.39 17.52 -36.04
N VAL A 454 10.01 17.95 -34.94
CA VAL A 454 9.86 19.32 -34.43
C VAL A 454 10.78 20.26 -35.21
N GLU A 455 10.17 21.21 -35.92
CA GLU A 455 10.89 22.21 -36.71
C GLU A 455 11.34 23.41 -35.84
N GLY A 456 10.68 23.63 -34.70
CA GLY A 456 11.10 24.61 -33.70
C GLY A 456 9.99 25.03 -32.73
N ILE A 457 10.42 25.59 -31.60
CA ILE A 457 9.56 26.13 -30.54
C ILE A 457 9.81 27.63 -30.37
N SER A 458 8.74 28.41 -30.27
CA SER A 458 8.75 29.86 -30.02
C SER A 458 7.69 30.23 -28.99
N PHE A 459 7.71 31.45 -28.43
CA PHE A 459 6.78 31.87 -27.39
C PHE A 459 5.93 33.06 -27.84
N GLU A 460 4.63 33.00 -27.61
CA GLU A 460 3.68 34.08 -27.93
C GLU A 460 3.35 34.89 -26.67
N CYS A 461 3.41 36.22 -26.77
CA CYS A 461 3.19 37.14 -25.65
C CYS A 461 2.08 38.18 -25.94
N PRO A 462 0.81 37.75 -26.07
CA PRO A 462 -0.31 38.63 -26.42
C PRO A 462 -0.55 39.76 -25.42
N TYR A 463 -0.15 39.59 -24.15
CA TYR A 463 -0.12 40.64 -23.15
C TYR A 463 1.28 40.76 -22.55
N PRO A 464 2.11 41.72 -23.01
CA PRO A 464 3.45 41.93 -22.47
C PRO A 464 3.39 42.50 -21.05
N GLY A 465 4.44 42.23 -20.26
CA GLY A 465 4.56 42.75 -18.89
C GLY A 465 5.03 41.74 -17.84
N ALA A 466 5.36 40.51 -18.23
CA ALA A 466 6.08 39.58 -17.38
C ALA A 466 7.59 39.91 -17.35
N THR A 467 8.28 39.53 -16.27
CA THR A 467 9.74 39.68 -16.14
C THR A 467 10.52 38.72 -17.04
N ASP A 468 9.93 37.57 -17.37
CA ASP A 468 10.48 36.60 -18.32
C ASP A 468 9.89 36.87 -19.71
N PRO A 469 10.71 37.12 -20.75
CA PRO A 469 10.24 37.40 -22.11
C PRO A 469 9.53 36.22 -22.78
N ARG A 470 9.60 35.02 -22.21
CA ARG A 470 8.86 33.82 -22.67
C ARG A 470 7.43 33.77 -22.13
N CYS A 471 7.06 34.67 -21.23
CA CYS A 471 5.78 34.67 -20.53
C CYS A 471 4.90 35.87 -20.93
N SER A 472 3.61 35.61 -21.06
CA SER A 472 2.55 36.61 -21.09
C SER A 472 1.93 36.78 -19.69
N ILE A 473 1.14 37.84 -19.48
CA ILE A 473 0.31 38.02 -18.27
C ILE A 473 -1.18 37.84 -18.59
N PHE A 474 -1.99 37.46 -17.60
CA PHE A 474 -3.45 37.44 -17.75
C PHE A 474 -4.04 38.86 -17.71
N PRO A 475 -5.06 39.20 -18.52
CA PRO A 475 -5.69 40.52 -18.49
C PRO A 475 -6.41 40.80 -17.15
N LEU A 476 -6.58 42.08 -16.83
CA LEU A 476 -7.40 42.48 -15.69
C LEU A 476 -8.87 42.42 -16.08
N ILE A 477 -9.66 41.72 -15.27
CA ILE A 477 -11.09 41.51 -15.49
C ILE A 477 -11.89 41.95 -14.26
N SER A 478 -13.17 42.22 -14.46
CA SER A 478 -14.11 42.47 -13.36
C SER A 478 -15.02 41.27 -13.18
N THR A 479 -15.39 40.97 -11.94
CA THR A 479 -16.39 39.95 -11.62
C THR A 479 -17.78 40.41 -12.06
N GLU A 480 -18.73 39.47 -12.14
CA GLU A 480 -20.15 39.76 -12.45
C GLU A 480 -20.77 40.83 -11.54
N THR A 481 -20.22 41.01 -10.34
CA THR A 481 -20.61 42.03 -9.35
C THR A 481 -19.90 43.38 -9.51
N GLY A 482 -19.15 43.60 -10.60
CA GLY A 482 -18.42 44.84 -10.89
C GLY A 482 -17.13 45.07 -10.09
N ARG A 483 -16.70 44.10 -9.28
CA ARG A 483 -15.45 44.18 -8.50
C ARG A 483 -14.28 43.68 -9.34
N LYS A 484 -13.09 44.29 -9.20
CA LYS A 484 -11.89 43.78 -9.88
C LYS A 484 -11.59 42.37 -9.39
N SER A 485 -11.39 41.42 -10.32
CA SER A 485 -11.00 40.06 -9.98
C SER A 485 -9.59 40.06 -9.37
N THR A 486 -9.42 39.31 -8.28
CA THR A 486 -8.11 39.13 -7.65
C THR A 486 -7.35 37.92 -8.19
N TRP A 487 -7.97 37.11 -9.04
CA TRP A 487 -7.33 35.90 -9.60
C TRP A 487 -6.14 36.18 -10.53
N PRO A 488 -6.13 37.24 -11.37
CA PRO A 488 -4.97 37.61 -12.18
C PRO A 488 -3.73 38.02 -11.36
N PHE A 489 -3.79 37.99 -10.03
CA PHE A 489 -2.68 38.29 -9.14
C PHE A 489 -2.18 37.02 -8.45
N ILE A 490 -0.87 36.75 -8.55
CA ILE A 490 -0.25 35.52 -8.05
C ILE A 490 0.04 35.59 -6.54
N ASP A 491 0.18 36.77 -5.99
CA ASP A 491 0.48 37.00 -4.58
C ASP A 491 -0.78 37.15 -3.70
N TYR A 492 -1.97 37.10 -4.29
CA TYR A 492 -3.22 37.20 -3.55
C TYR A 492 -3.61 35.86 -2.89
N ILE A 493 -3.56 35.79 -1.56
CA ILE A 493 -4.05 34.65 -0.74
C ILE A 493 -5.17 35.13 0.18
N LYS A 494 -6.37 34.53 0.05
CA LYS A 494 -7.56 34.94 0.81
C LYS A 494 -7.31 34.78 2.33
N GLY A 495 -7.47 35.86 3.08
CA GLY A 495 -7.30 35.87 4.55
C GLY A 495 -5.92 36.31 5.03
N THR A 496 -5.00 36.68 4.13
CA THR A 496 -3.69 37.23 4.48
C THR A 496 -3.66 38.76 4.29
N CYS A 497 -2.99 39.47 5.21
CA CYS A 497 -2.89 40.92 5.24
C CYS A 497 -1.67 41.39 4.44
N HIS A 498 -1.69 41.28 3.11
CA HIS A 498 -0.62 41.80 2.26
C HIS A 498 -1.13 42.82 1.23
N GLU A 499 -0.44 43.96 1.14
CA GLU A 499 -0.51 44.88 0.01
C GLU A 499 0.62 44.53 -0.99
N THR A 500 0.38 43.63 -1.94
CA THR A 500 1.22 43.51 -3.16
C THR A 500 0.36 43.09 -4.38
N LYS A 501 0.85 43.42 -5.59
CA LYS A 501 0.09 43.49 -6.86
C LYS A 501 0.76 42.68 -8.00
N LEU A 502 1.38 41.53 -7.71
CA LEU A 502 2.13 40.76 -8.72
C LEU A 502 1.19 40.04 -9.69
N ARG A 503 1.43 40.22 -11.00
CA ARG A 503 0.58 39.66 -12.06
C ARG A 503 0.91 38.20 -12.33
N ARG A 504 -0.13 37.36 -12.35
CA ARG A 504 -0.05 35.94 -12.73
C ARG A 504 0.39 35.79 -14.19
N ARG A 505 1.39 34.95 -14.41
CA ARG A 505 1.99 34.66 -15.71
C ARG A 505 1.37 33.43 -16.39
N VAL A 506 1.54 33.36 -17.70
CA VAL A 506 1.23 32.21 -18.55
C VAL A 506 2.32 32.06 -19.61
N VAL A 507 2.79 30.83 -19.82
CA VAL A 507 3.68 30.51 -20.95
C VAL A 507 2.80 30.04 -22.10
N ILE A 508 3.03 30.56 -23.31
CA ILE A 508 2.34 30.13 -24.53
C ILE A 508 3.41 29.65 -25.52
N ALA A 509 3.69 28.35 -25.52
CA ALA A 509 4.68 27.72 -26.38
C ALA A 509 4.05 27.32 -27.71
N LYS A 510 4.52 27.92 -28.80
CA LYS A 510 4.16 27.62 -30.18
C LYS A 510 5.16 26.64 -30.77
N ILE A 511 4.67 25.45 -31.10
CA ILE A 511 5.46 24.35 -31.65
C ILE A 511 5.10 24.18 -33.13
N ARG A 512 6.13 24.17 -33.99
CA ARG A 512 6.01 23.82 -35.40
C ARG A 512 6.42 22.37 -35.60
N PHE A 513 5.52 21.56 -36.14
CA PHE A 513 5.70 20.12 -36.29
C PHE A 513 5.03 19.65 -37.59
N GLU A 514 5.78 19.01 -38.50
CA GLU A 514 5.27 18.43 -39.76
C GLU A 514 4.27 19.32 -40.53
N LYS A 515 4.62 20.61 -40.76
CA LYS A 515 3.74 21.62 -41.38
C LYS A 515 2.46 22.00 -40.60
N LYS A 516 2.30 21.52 -39.36
CA LYS A 516 1.23 21.89 -38.44
C LYS A 516 1.77 22.79 -37.33
N ILE A 517 0.87 23.56 -36.73
CA ILE A 517 1.18 24.40 -35.57
C ILE A 517 0.31 23.98 -34.38
N ARG A 518 0.97 23.84 -33.22
CA ARG A 518 0.36 23.51 -31.93
C ARG A 518 0.79 24.54 -30.89
N TYR A 519 -0.10 24.85 -29.96
CA TYR A 519 0.18 25.75 -28.84
C TYR A 519 -0.04 25.00 -27.54
N PHE A 520 0.94 25.06 -26.63
CA PHE A 520 0.79 24.61 -25.25
C PHE A 520 0.79 25.82 -24.33
N MET A 521 -0.20 25.89 -23.43
CA MET A 521 -0.30 26.95 -22.44
C MET A 521 -0.22 26.40 -21.02
N GLU A 522 0.70 26.95 -20.23
CA GLU A 522 0.90 26.62 -18.81
C GLU A 522 0.68 27.85 -17.94
N ILE A 523 -0.07 27.70 -16.85
CA ILE A 523 -0.48 28.80 -15.96
C ILE A 523 0.38 28.77 -14.69
N GLU A 524 0.90 29.93 -14.30
CA GLU A 524 1.58 30.08 -13.01
C GLU A 524 0.62 29.84 -11.83
N ARG A 525 1.06 29.04 -10.85
CA ARG A 525 0.27 28.65 -9.68
C ARG A 525 0.79 29.25 -8.41
N ARG A 526 -0.15 29.54 -7.52
CA ARG A 526 0.15 29.95 -6.15
C ARG A 526 0.65 28.76 -5.36
N VAL A 527 1.65 28.99 -4.51
CA VAL A 527 2.15 28.01 -3.54
C VAL A 527 1.98 28.58 -2.13
N ASP A 528 1.74 27.73 -1.13
CA ASP A 528 1.75 28.12 0.29
C ASP A 528 3.18 28.13 0.88
N GLY A 529 3.29 28.47 2.17
CA GLY A 529 4.57 28.55 2.88
C GLY A 529 5.33 27.23 2.99
N ASP A 530 4.67 26.09 2.76
CA ASP A 530 5.23 24.74 2.72
C ASP A 530 5.48 24.27 1.26
N GLY A 531 5.27 25.16 0.27
CA GLY A 531 5.50 24.91 -1.15
C GLY A 531 4.38 24.16 -1.85
N LYS A 532 3.19 24.00 -1.26
CA LYS A 532 2.05 23.28 -1.85
C LYS A 532 1.22 24.15 -2.79
N ASP A 533 0.89 23.61 -3.97
CA ASP A 533 0.01 24.26 -4.96
C ASP A 533 -1.38 24.59 -4.36
N LEU A 534 -1.74 25.86 -4.41
CA LEU A 534 -3.04 26.40 -4.02
C LEU A 534 -4.02 26.48 -5.20
N ASP A 535 -3.53 26.40 -6.43
CA ASP A 535 -4.31 26.49 -7.66
C ASP A 535 -4.42 25.14 -8.38
N LYS A 536 -5.60 24.82 -8.90
CA LYS A 536 -5.88 23.60 -9.69
C LYS A 536 -6.07 23.93 -11.18
N CYS A 537 -5.15 24.69 -11.75
CA CYS A 537 -5.16 24.98 -13.19
C CYS A 537 -4.80 23.72 -14.00
N SER A 538 -5.07 23.72 -15.31
CA SER A 538 -4.67 22.65 -16.23
C SER A 538 -3.83 23.24 -17.36
N MET A 539 -3.07 22.42 -18.10
CA MET A 539 -2.41 22.84 -19.32
C MET A 539 -3.46 22.93 -20.42
N LEU A 540 -3.26 23.78 -21.42
CA LEU A 540 -4.09 23.76 -22.62
C LEU A 540 -3.25 23.36 -23.83
N LEU A 541 -3.71 22.35 -24.56
CA LEU A 541 -3.32 22.13 -25.95
C LEU A 541 -4.32 22.85 -26.86
N LEU A 542 -3.81 23.73 -27.71
CA LEU A 542 -4.58 24.56 -28.62
C LEU A 542 -4.08 24.42 -30.05
N HIS A 543 -5.00 24.26 -31.00
CA HIS A 543 -4.68 24.34 -32.43
C HIS A 543 -5.88 24.76 -33.28
N SER A 544 -5.61 25.35 -34.45
CA SER A 544 -6.66 25.65 -35.44
C SER A 544 -7.09 24.37 -36.16
N HIS A 545 -8.35 24.29 -36.61
CA HIS A 545 -8.82 23.26 -37.56
C HIS A 545 -8.00 23.21 -38.85
N THR A 546 -7.49 24.37 -39.27
CA THR A 546 -6.64 24.49 -40.47
C THR A 546 -5.19 24.10 -40.22
N ASN A 547 -4.84 23.73 -38.97
CA ASN A 547 -3.47 23.51 -38.50
C ASN A 547 -2.51 24.70 -38.66
N GLY A 548 -3.05 25.89 -38.95
CA GLY A 548 -2.30 27.14 -39.10
C GLY A 548 -2.07 27.91 -37.79
N ILE A 549 -1.56 29.13 -37.93
CA ILE A 549 -1.30 30.06 -36.81
C ILE A 549 -2.63 30.47 -36.17
N VAL A 550 -2.69 30.47 -34.83
CA VAL A 550 -3.81 31.05 -34.09
C VAL A 550 -3.57 32.56 -33.97
N SER A 551 -4.59 33.37 -34.26
CA SER A 551 -4.44 34.82 -34.26
C SER A 551 -4.19 35.37 -32.85
N GLU A 552 -3.48 36.49 -32.74
CA GLU A 552 -3.27 37.15 -31.44
C GLU A 552 -4.60 37.54 -30.77
N ILE A 553 -5.62 37.89 -31.57
CA ILE A 553 -6.96 38.21 -31.07
C ILE A 553 -7.59 36.99 -30.39
N ASP A 554 -7.48 35.81 -31.01
CA ASP A 554 -7.98 34.57 -30.43
C ASP A 554 -7.22 34.19 -29.15
N LEU A 555 -5.89 34.34 -29.14
CA LEU A 555 -5.07 34.10 -27.94
C LEU A 555 -5.50 35.04 -26.80
N ARG A 556 -5.73 36.32 -27.09
CA ARG A 556 -6.23 37.30 -26.11
C ARG A 556 -7.62 36.94 -25.59
N ALA A 557 -8.52 36.46 -26.46
CA ALA A 557 -9.85 36.01 -26.07
C ALA A 557 -9.79 34.81 -25.11
N ILE A 558 -8.96 33.81 -25.42
CA ILE A 558 -8.74 32.62 -24.59
C ILE A 558 -8.22 33.01 -23.19
N LEU A 559 -7.22 33.90 -23.11
CA LEU A 559 -6.69 34.36 -21.83
C LEU A 559 -7.71 35.16 -21.01
N THR A 560 -8.56 35.94 -21.68
CA THR A 560 -9.62 36.71 -21.02
C THR A 560 -10.65 35.79 -20.40
N GLU A 561 -11.13 34.81 -21.17
CA GLU A 561 -12.10 33.82 -20.74
C GLU A 561 -11.56 32.94 -19.59
N CYS A 562 -10.30 32.52 -19.68
CA CYS A 562 -9.63 31.77 -18.62
C CYS A 562 -9.53 32.60 -17.32
N ALA A 563 -9.22 33.89 -17.42
CA ALA A 563 -9.19 34.78 -16.27
C ALA A 563 -10.57 34.93 -15.63
N GLU A 564 -11.62 35.08 -16.43
CA GLU A 564 -13.02 35.23 -15.96
C GLU A 564 -13.46 34.01 -15.16
N ARG A 565 -13.03 32.82 -15.59
CA ARG A 565 -13.32 31.54 -14.94
C ARG A 565 -12.27 31.10 -13.92
N ARG A 566 -11.37 32.01 -13.52
CA ARG A 566 -10.38 31.77 -12.48
C ARG A 566 -9.49 30.54 -12.76
N GLY A 567 -9.01 30.41 -14.00
CA GLY A 567 -8.03 29.39 -14.38
C GLY A 567 -8.60 28.12 -15.00
N GLN A 568 -9.86 28.15 -15.43
CA GLN A 568 -10.51 27.06 -16.17
C GLN A 568 -10.58 27.40 -17.67
N TRP A 569 -10.20 26.45 -18.52
CA TRP A 569 -10.32 26.56 -19.98
C TRP A 569 -11.71 26.09 -20.44
N LEU A 570 -12.41 26.84 -21.31
CA LEU A 570 -13.58 26.27 -21.99
C LEU A 570 -13.15 25.35 -23.13
N THR A 571 -13.93 24.30 -23.32
CA THR A 571 -13.68 23.35 -24.39
C THR A 571 -14.35 23.80 -25.70
N ASP A 572 -15.63 24.18 -25.79
CA ASP A 572 -16.26 24.22 -27.14
C ASP A 572 -17.26 25.34 -27.52
N GLU A 573 -17.55 26.37 -26.71
CA GLU A 573 -18.68 27.29 -27.06
C GLU A 573 -18.32 28.65 -27.70
N SER A 574 -17.15 29.24 -27.41
CA SER A 574 -16.81 30.64 -27.79
C SER A 574 -15.95 30.81 -29.05
N LEU A 575 -15.18 29.79 -29.45
CA LEU A 575 -14.19 29.85 -30.55
C LEU A 575 -14.22 28.54 -31.35
N THR A 576 -15.29 28.31 -32.09
CA THR A 576 -15.56 27.03 -32.78
C THR A 576 -14.54 26.70 -33.86
N HIS A 577 -13.72 27.65 -34.31
CA HIS A 577 -12.65 27.43 -35.28
C HIS A 577 -11.35 26.86 -34.69
N LEU A 578 -11.31 26.66 -33.36
CA LEU A 578 -10.15 26.19 -32.61
C LEU A 578 -10.48 24.91 -31.84
N HIS A 579 -9.54 23.97 -31.82
CA HIS A 579 -9.54 22.85 -30.91
C HIS A 579 -8.82 23.21 -29.62
N ARG A 580 -9.49 22.98 -28.49
CA ARG A 580 -9.00 23.28 -27.14
C ARG A 580 -9.11 22.02 -26.28
N HIS A 581 -7.97 21.47 -25.89
CA HIS A 581 -7.92 20.25 -25.09
C HIS A 581 -7.19 20.51 -23.77
N PRO A 582 -7.93 20.66 -22.65
CA PRO A 582 -7.34 20.77 -21.33
C PRO A 582 -6.63 19.47 -20.95
N ILE A 583 -5.34 19.56 -20.65
CA ILE A 583 -4.54 18.45 -20.17
C ILE A 583 -4.37 18.64 -18.67
N LYS A 584 -5.02 17.76 -17.90
CA LYS A 584 -4.89 17.77 -16.44
C LYS A 584 -3.46 17.45 -16.06
N HIS A 585 -2.92 18.26 -15.16
CA HIS A 585 -1.67 17.98 -14.49
C HIS A 585 -1.87 16.83 -13.51
N THR A 586 -1.18 15.74 -13.75
CA THR A 586 -0.89 14.77 -12.72
C THR A 586 0.43 15.19 -12.08
N PHE A 587 0.44 16.24 -11.24
CA PHE A 587 1.68 16.87 -10.73
C PHE A 587 1.77 16.93 -9.17
N SER A 588 2.99 16.78 -8.61
CA SER A 588 3.33 16.71 -7.17
C SER A 588 4.71 17.31 -6.90
N ASN A 589 4.96 17.72 -5.64
CA ASN A 589 6.09 18.55 -5.22
C ASN A 589 7.44 17.83 -4.99
N ARG A 590 7.92 16.97 -5.91
CA ARG A 590 9.27 16.38 -5.77
C ARG A 590 10.17 16.67 -6.98
N LYS A 591 11.47 16.81 -6.69
CA LYS A 591 12.54 17.15 -7.64
C LYS A 591 12.55 16.20 -8.85
N LEU A 592 12.79 16.80 -10.01
CA LEU A 592 12.83 16.19 -11.33
C LEU A 592 13.91 15.11 -11.47
N GLU A 593 13.51 13.92 -11.89
CA GLU A 593 14.39 12.93 -12.51
C GLU A 593 14.22 13.01 -14.04
N GLN A 594 15.31 12.88 -14.80
CA GLN A 594 15.35 13.11 -16.26
C GLN A 594 14.42 12.16 -17.04
N GLU A 595 14.17 10.98 -16.49
CA GLU A 595 13.31 9.94 -17.06
C GLU A 595 11.83 10.36 -17.08
N THR A 596 11.35 10.99 -16.00
CA THR A 596 9.97 11.50 -15.89
C THR A 596 9.70 12.65 -16.88
N ILE A 597 10.70 13.50 -17.15
CA ILE A 597 10.61 14.56 -18.17
C ILE A 597 10.40 13.93 -19.55
N SER A 598 11.19 12.90 -19.88
CA SER A 598 11.13 12.19 -21.16
C SER A 598 9.79 11.47 -21.38
N GLU A 599 9.23 10.83 -20.36
CA GLU A 599 7.91 10.19 -20.43
C GLU A 599 6.78 11.19 -20.66
N PHE A 600 6.83 12.34 -20.00
CA PHE A 600 5.80 13.37 -20.20
C PHE A 600 5.96 14.06 -21.56
N ALA A 601 7.19 14.27 -22.01
CA ALA A 601 7.47 14.67 -23.38
C ALA A 601 6.91 13.64 -24.39
N ASN A 602 6.99 12.32 -24.12
CA ASN A 602 6.33 11.28 -24.95
C ASN A 602 4.80 11.45 -24.98
N LYS A 603 4.16 11.76 -23.84
CA LYS A 603 2.70 11.98 -23.77
C LYS A 603 2.27 13.24 -24.53
N ILE A 604 3.05 14.31 -24.45
CA ILE A 604 2.82 15.52 -25.25
C ILE A 604 3.05 15.22 -26.73
N TRP A 605 4.12 14.50 -27.06
CA TRP A 605 4.44 14.07 -28.42
C TRP A 605 3.28 13.29 -29.06
N ALA A 606 2.68 12.35 -28.35
CA ALA A 606 1.53 11.57 -28.84
C ALA A 606 0.27 12.42 -29.10
N LYS A 607 0.23 13.67 -28.62
CA LYS A 607 -0.88 14.62 -28.81
C LYS A 607 -0.58 15.72 -29.86
N LEU A 608 0.67 15.84 -30.34
CA LEU A 608 1.05 16.76 -31.42
C LEU A 608 0.48 16.25 -32.76
#